data_AF-A0AAN1ENU3-F1
#
_entry.id   AF-A0AAN1ENU3-F1
#
_cell.length_a   1.000
_cell.length_b   1.000
_cell.length_c   1.000
_cell.angle_alpha   90.00
_cell.angle_beta   90.00
_cell.angle_gamma   90.00
#
_symmetry.space_group_name_H-M   'P 1'
#
loop_
_entity.id
_entity.type
_entity.pdbx_description
1 polymer ?
#
loop_
_entity_poly.entity_id
_entity_poly.type
_entity_poly.pdbx_seq_one_letter_code
_entity_poly.pdbx_strand_id
1 'polypeptide(L)'
;MREQEACKTATYVATTMAPVERTSADLVLGRRDEDRWEVTATTPRGMAWARDHFCCALRQSFTGIMCLDIMSADRLLREAHGDGLTTEFVSLSGKDIY
;
A
#
# COMPACT_ATOMS: atom_id res chain seq x y z
N MET A 1 -26.97 26.33 29.42
CA MET A 1 -25.52 26.06 29.41
C MET A 1 -25.36 24.55 29.55
N ARG A 2 -25.27 23.85 28.41
CA ARG A 2 -24.08 23.16 27.86
C ARG A 2 -23.55 22.01 28.73
N GLU A 3 -23.94 20.83 28.26
CA GLU A 3 -23.44 19.51 28.59
C GLU A 3 -21.93 19.41 28.30
N GLN A 4 -21.20 18.69 29.13
CA GLN A 4 -19.84 18.23 28.83
C GLN A 4 -19.82 16.72 28.99
N GLU A 5 -20.03 16.03 27.88
CA GLU A 5 -19.80 14.61 27.76
C GLU A 5 -18.30 14.33 27.62
N ALA A 6 -17.89 13.26 28.28
CA ALA A 6 -16.53 12.79 28.41
C ALA A 6 -15.91 12.43 27.05
N CYS A 7 -14.86 13.14 26.65
CA CYS A 7 -13.98 12.71 25.56
C CYS A 7 -12.88 11.82 26.15
N LYS A 8 -13.14 10.51 26.13
CA LYS A 8 -12.21 9.47 26.55
C LYS A 8 -11.00 9.44 25.61
N THR A 9 -9.83 9.68 26.17
CA THR A 9 -8.53 9.67 25.50
C THR A 9 -8.27 8.31 24.87
N ALA A 10 -8.24 8.23 23.54
CA ALA A 10 -7.73 7.07 22.82
C ALA A 10 -6.23 7.29 22.61
N THR A 11 -5.43 6.51 23.33
CA THR A 11 -3.97 6.42 23.22
C THR A 11 -3.58 6.12 21.78
N TYR A 12 -2.94 7.09 21.12
CA TYR A 12 -2.26 6.90 19.85
C TYR A 12 -1.07 5.97 20.08
N VAL A 13 -1.23 4.68 19.79
CA VAL A 13 -0.10 3.76 19.71
C VAL A 13 0.61 4.11 18.41
N ALA A 14 1.68 4.89 18.53
CA ALA A 14 2.63 5.10 17.46
C ALA A 14 3.28 3.75 17.16
N THR A 15 2.78 3.04 16.16
CA THR A 15 3.49 1.91 15.57
C THR A 15 4.79 2.47 14.99
N THR A 16 5.89 2.24 15.70
CA THR A 16 7.24 2.44 15.20
C THR A 16 7.39 1.64 13.92
N MET A 17 7.25 2.32 12.77
CA MET A 17 7.61 1.73 11.49
C MET A 17 9.11 1.45 11.56
N ALA A 18 9.46 0.17 11.64
CA ALA A 18 10.82 -0.30 11.48
C ALA A 18 11.44 0.35 10.22
N PRO A 19 12.74 0.65 10.22
CA PRO A 19 13.38 1.26 9.06
C PRO A 19 13.13 0.35 7.86
N VAL A 20 12.35 0.86 6.91
CA VAL A 20 12.01 0.19 5.66
C VAL A 20 13.33 -0.20 5.00
N GLU A 21 13.66 -1.50 5.05
CA GLU A 21 14.72 -2.04 4.21
C GLU A 21 14.45 -1.53 2.80
N ARG A 22 15.42 -0.84 2.19
CA ARG A 22 15.24 -0.25 0.86
C ARG A 22 14.86 -1.36 -0.11
N THR A 23 13.57 -1.47 -0.35
CA THR A 23 12.97 -2.46 -1.20
C THR A 23 13.35 -2.13 -2.64
N SER A 24 14.07 -3.02 -3.31
CA SER A 24 14.43 -2.86 -4.73
C SER A 24 13.27 -3.17 -5.68
N ALA A 25 12.13 -3.61 -5.16
CA ALA A 25 10.93 -3.88 -5.93
C ALA A 25 10.27 -2.58 -6.43
N ASP A 26 9.60 -2.64 -7.58
CA ASP A 26 8.82 -1.53 -8.13
C ASP A 26 7.53 -1.30 -7.33
N LEU A 27 6.91 -2.40 -6.87
CA LEU A 27 5.71 -2.39 -6.02
C LEU A 27 5.94 -3.25 -4.77
N VAL A 28 5.41 -2.81 -3.65
CA VAL A 28 5.43 -3.55 -2.38
C VAL A 28 4.00 -3.77 -1.92
N LEU A 29 3.61 -5.02 -1.76
CA LEU A 29 2.34 -5.44 -1.21
C LEU A 29 2.51 -5.70 0.30
N GLY A 30 1.69 -5.06 1.13
CA GLY A 30 1.60 -5.30 2.57
C GLY A 30 0.17 -5.66 2.98
N ARG A 31 0.02 -6.62 3.91
CA ARG A 31 -1.31 -6.94 4.46
C ARG A 31 -1.72 -5.89 5.48
N ARG A 32 -2.84 -5.19 5.25
CA ARG A 32 -3.41 -4.22 6.20
C ARG A 32 -4.30 -4.91 7.23
N ASP A 33 -5.23 -5.72 6.75
CA ASP A 33 -6.17 -6.50 7.56
C ASP A 33 -6.59 -7.78 6.82
N GLU A 34 -7.68 -8.42 7.23
CA GLU A 34 -8.10 -9.70 6.65
C GLU A 34 -8.45 -9.60 5.16
N ASP A 35 -9.06 -8.50 4.76
CA ASP A 35 -9.64 -8.29 3.42
C ASP A 35 -8.94 -7.17 2.64
N ARG A 36 -8.11 -6.35 3.29
CA ARG A 36 -7.44 -5.20 2.68
C ARG A 36 -5.94 -5.37 2.59
N TRP A 37 -5.44 -4.91 1.46
CA TRP A 37 -4.06 -4.94 1.06
C TRP A 37 -3.58 -3.54 0.73
N GLU A 38 -2.41 -3.16 1.22
CA GLU A 38 -1.75 -1.91 0.88
C GLU A 38 -0.69 -2.19 -0.20
N VAL A 39 -0.76 -1.47 -1.31
CA VAL A 39 0.27 -1.51 -2.35
C VAL A 39 0.99 -0.19 -2.36
N THR A 40 2.31 -0.23 -2.23
CA THR A 40 3.19 0.93 -2.25
C THR A 40 4.09 0.87 -3.48
N ALA A 41 4.03 1.88 -4.33
CA ALA A 41 4.97 2.06 -5.42
C ALA A 41 6.25 2.74 -4.90
N THR A 42 7.36 2.00 -4.93
CA THR A 42 8.62 2.37 -4.27
C THR A 42 9.65 2.94 -5.24
N THR A 43 9.59 2.59 -6.51
CA THR A 43 10.50 3.09 -7.55
C THR A 43 9.81 4.12 -8.45
N PRO A 44 10.58 4.99 -9.14
CA PRO A 44 10.02 5.86 -10.17
C PRO A 44 9.29 5.09 -11.28
N ARG A 45 9.76 3.89 -11.61
CA ARG A 45 9.14 3.00 -12.59
C ARG A 45 7.78 2.50 -12.10
N GLY A 46 7.70 1.98 -10.87
CA GLY A 46 6.45 1.57 -10.24
C GLY A 46 5.45 2.72 -10.12
N MET A 47 5.93 3.92 -9.78
CA MET A 47 5.10 5.13 -9.71
C MET A 47 4.54 5.55 -11.06
N ALA A 48 5.34 5.52 -12.12
CA ALA A 48 4.90 5.83 -13.47
C ALA A 48 3.87 4.80 -13.96
N TRP A 49 4.18 3.51 -13.80
CA TRP A 49 3.29 2.42 -14.17
C TRP A 49 1.93 2.50 -13.46
N ALA A 50 1.91 2.66 -12.14
CA ALA A 50 0.67 2.77 -11.38
C ALA A 50 -0.17 3.98 -11.85
N ARG A 51 0.48 5.11 -12.17
CA ARG A 51 -0.19 6.28 -12.73
C ARG A 51 -0.78 6.00 -14.11
N ASP A 52 -0.10 5.24 -14.95
CA ASP A 52 -0.57 4.91 -16.30
C ASP A 52 -1.79 3.99 -16.28
N HIS A 53 -1.88 3.14 -15.26
CA HIS A 53 -3.03 2.26 -15.00
C HIS A 53 -4.27 2.97 -14.47
N PHE A 54 -4.08 4.10 -13.79
CA PHE A 54 -5.19 4.85 -13.21
C PHE A 54 -5.85 5.80 -14.22
N CYS A 55 -7.18 5.90 -14.14
CA CYS A 55 -7.93 6.94 -14.86
C CYS A 55 -7.54 8.35 -14.38
N CYS A 56 -7.87 9.37 -15.18
CA CYS A 56 -7.33 10.73 -15.02
C CYS A 56 -7.42 11.31 -13.59
N ALA A 57 -8.55 11.12 -12.89
CA ALA A 57 -8.71 11.65 -11.54
C ALA A 57 -7.81 10.93 -10.51
N LEU A 58 -7.77 9.59 -10.56
CA LEU A 58 -6.97 8.79 -9.65
C LEU A 58 -5.48 8.98 -9.89
N ARG A 59 -5.06 9.10 -11.16
CA ARG A 59 -3.69 9.37 -11.57
C ARG A 59 -3.13 10.66 -10.95
N GLN A 60 -3.94 11.71 -10.90
CA GLN A 60 -3.56 13.01 -10.32
C GLN A 60 -3.49 12.97 -8.80
N SER A 61 -4.37 12.21 -8.16
CA SER A 61 -4.38 12.06 -6.70
C SER A 61 -3.42 11.00 -6.17
N PHE A 62 -2.79 10.20 -7.04
CA PHE A 62 -1.97 9.08 -6.61
C PHE A 62 -0.65 9.55 -5.98
N THR A 63 -0.51 9.24 -4.69
CA THR A 63 0.65 9.58 -3.85
C THR A 63 1.67 8.44 -3.72
N GLY A 64 1.44 7.31 -4.42
CA GLY A 64 2.30 6.14 -4.36
C GLY A 64 1.79 5.02 -3.47
N ILE A 65 0.69 5.22 -2.74
CA ILE A 65 0.10 4.22 -1.86
C ILE A 65 -1.38 4.05 -2.20
N MET A 66 -1.85 2.82 -2.24
CA MET A 66 -3.26 2.47 -2.46
C MET A 66 -3.68 1.29 -1.59
N CYS A 67 -4.96 1.26 -1.21
CA CYS A 67 -5.58 0.14 -0.50
C CYS A 67 -6.56 -0.57 -1.42
N LEU A 68 -6.42 -1.89 -1.54
CA LEU A 68 -7.18 -2.74 -2.44
C LEU A 68 -7.74 -3.95 -1.69
N ASP A 69 -8.85 -4.50 -2.16
CA ASP A 69 -9.28 -5.83 -1.74
C ASP A 69 -8.37 -6.92 -2.34
N ILE A 70 -8.46 -8.14 -1.83
CA ILE A 70 -7.60 -9.26 -2.26
C ILE A 70 -7.71 -9.58 -3.76
N MET A 71 -8.89 -9.44 -4.38
CA MET A 71 -9.06 -9.72 -5.80
C MET A 71 -8.49 -8.60 -6.66
N SER A 72 -8.70 -7.36 -6.25
CA SER A 72 -8.09 -6.20 -6.90
C SER A 72 -6.57 -6.20 -6.78
N ALA A 73 -6.02 -6.62 -5.63
CA ALA A 73 -4.58 -6.76 -5.41
C ALA A 73 -3.96 -7.86 -6.29
N ASP A 74 -4.56 -9.05 -6.34
CA ASP A 74 -4.11 -10.15 -7.21
C ASP A 74 -4.13 -9.73 -8.69
N ARG A 75 -5.22 -9.10 -9.14
CA ARG A 75 -5.31 -8.59 -10.50
C ARG A 75 -4.21 -7.57 -10.81
N LEU A 76 -3.99 -6.61 -9.91
CA LEU A 76 -2.98 -5.57 -10.09
C LEU A 76 -1.57 -6.16 -10.18
N LEU A 77 -1.23 -7.13 -9.33
CA LEU A 77 0.07 -7.79 -9.35
C LEU A 77 0.29 -8.58 -10.65
N ARG A 78 -0.73 -9.28 -11.15
CA ARG A 78 -0.63 -10.00 -12.44
C ARG A 78 -0.38 -9.05 -13.60
N GLU A 79 -1.06 -7.91 -13.63
CA GLU A 79 -0.85 -6.88 -14.64
C GLU A 79 0.58 -6.29 -14.53
N ALA A 80 1.04 -6.00 -13.31
CA ALA A 80 2.39 -5.50 -13.05
C ALA A 80 3.48 -6.50 -13.52
N HIS A 81 3.31 -7.79 -13.22
CA HIS A 81 4.21 -8.85 -13.70
C HIS A 81 4.18 -8.99 -15.23
N GLY A 82 3.00 -8.86 -15.83
CA GLY A 82 2.85 -8.84 -17.29
C GLY A 82 3.66 -7.73 -17.95
N ASP A 83 3.78 -6.58 -17.29
CA ASP A 83 4.58 -5.42 -17.72
C ASP A 83 6.04 -5.45 -17.21
N GLY A 84 6.44 -6.55 -16.55
CA GLY A 84 7.81 -6.80 -16.08
C GLY A 84 8.23 -5.95 -14.87
N LEU A 85 7.29 -5.50 -14.05
CA LEU A 85 7.57 -4.86 -12.77
C LEU A 85 7.99 -5.93 -11.75
N THR A 86 8.90 -5.54 -10.86
CA THR A 86 9.26 -6.36 -9.70
C THR A 86 8.33 -6.07 -8.54
N THR A 87 7.88 -7.11 -7.84
CA THR A 87 6.96 -6.97 -6.71
C THR A 87 7.54 -7.59 -5.46
N GLU A 88 7.26 -7.04 -4.29
CA GLU A 88 7.64 -7.65 -3.03
C GLU A 88 6.43 -7.80 -2.13
N PHE A 89 6.30 -8.95 -1.48
CA PHE A 89 5.28 -9.16 -0.48
C PHE A 89 5.86 -9.07 0.94
N VAL A 90 5.39 -8.10 1.70
CA VAL A 90 5.71 -7.94 3.13
C VAL A 90 4.54 -8.51 3.94
N SER A 91 4.71 -9.74 4.42
CA SER A 91 3.76 -10.36 5.33
C SER A 91 4.04 -9.97 6.78
N LEU A 92 3.05 -10.15 7.65
CA LEU A 92 3.24 -10.02 9.11
C LEU A 92 4.24 -11.03 9.68
N SER A 93 4.60 -12.10 8.94
CA SER A 93 5.56 -13.13 9.36
C SER A 93 6.90 -13.10 8.63
N GLY A 94 7.16 -12.08 7.78
CA GLY A 94 8.40 -11.99 7.00
C GLY A 94 8.20 -11.51 5.56
N LYS A 95 9.32 -11.30 4.87
CA LYS A 95 9.43 -10.76 3.51
C LYS A 95 9.58 -11.89 2.50
N ASP A 96 8.74 -11.90 1.48
CA ASP A 96 8.77 -12.84 0.35
C ASP A 96 8.92 -12.04 -0.97
N ILE A 97 9.92 -12.38 -1.78
CA ILE A 97 10.27 -11.63 -3.00
C ILE A 97 9.91 -12.50 -4.20
N TYR A 98 9.01 -12.02 -5.07
CA TYR A 98 8.56 -12.70 -6.29
C TYR A 98 8.76 -11.84 -7.54
#